data_AF-A0A7X3P3U6-F1
#
_entry.id   AF-A0A7X3P3U6-F1
#
_cell.length_a   1.000
_cell.length_b   1.000
_cell.length_c   1.000
_cell.angle_alpha   90.00
_cell.angle_beta   90.00
_cell.angle_gamma   90.00
#
_symmetry.space_group_name_H-M   'P 1'
#
loop_
_entity.id
_entity.type
_entity.pdbx_description
1 polymer ?
#
loop_
_entity_poly.entity_id
_entity_poly.type
_entity_poly.pdbx_seq_one_letter_code
_entity_poly.pdbx_strand_id
1 'polypeptide(L)'
;MDTVSWLSYTLLGVFHGINPGMGWLFAVALGMQEKRRSAVIGALFPMALGHAISIAVVVFVIALAQQQLQEDVLRIACATVLFGFGVYKFFRARHPKWVGMRVNFKDLTIWSFLMASAHGAGLMLAPLLLRTPVAEASGHMHHAPASMAHNATMLLSAVGVHTLSFFVVMGIVAIIVYEVVGLALLRKAWFNMDLLWSIALMIAGVVTLFWKH
;
A
#
# COMPACT_ATOMS: atom_id res chain seq x y z
N MET A 1 -13.13 -9.25 -12.02
CA MET A 1 -11.75 -9.63 -11.60
C MET A 1 -11.64 -11.13 -11.48
N ASP A 2 -10.55 -11.71 -11.98
CA ASP A 2 -10.22 -13.13 -11.86
C ASP A 2 -9.63 -13.45 -10.48
N THR A 3 -9.53 -14.75 -10.15
CA THR A 3 -9.00 -15.25 -8.88
C THR A 3 -7.54 -14.82 -8.65
N VAL A 4 -6.74 -14.75 -9.72
CA VAL A 4 -5.34 -14.32 -9.68
C VAL A 4 -5.22 -12.86 -9.24
N SER A 5 -6.07 -11.96 -9.75
CA SER A 5 -6.08 -10.56 -9.32
C SER A 5 -6.45 -10.42 -7.84
N TRP A 6 -7.51 -11.11 -7.39
CA TRP A 6 -7.90 -11.09 -5.97
C TRP A 6 -6.81 -11.60 -5.04
N LEU A 7 -6.16 -12.70 -5.43
CA LEU A 7 -5.03 -13.24 -4.70
C LEU A 7 -3.87 -12.25 -4.67
N SER A 8 -3.59 -11.58 -5.80
CA SER A 8 -2.52 -10.59 -5.89
C SER A 8 -2.78 -9.37 -4.99
N TYR A 9 -3.98 -8.81 -4.97
CA TYR A 9 -4.35 -7.72 -4.05
C TYR A 9 -4.20 -8.14 -2.58
N THR A 10 -4.62 -9.36 -2.25
CA THR A 10 -4.53 -9.93 -0.91
C THR A 10 -3.08 -10.15 -0.49
N LEU A 11 -2.27 -10.82 -1.31
CA LEU A 11 -0.85 -11.08 -1.04
C LEU A 11 -0.05 -9.79 -0.94
N LEU A 12 -0.36 -8.81 -1.80
CA LEU A 12 0.24 -7.50 -1.71
C LEU A 12 -0.13 -6.82 -0.39
N GLY A 13 -1.38 -6.92 0.07
CA GLY A 13 -1.80 -6.39 1.37
C GLY A 13 -1.10 -7.08 2.54
N VAL A 14 -0.96 -8.41 2.49
CA VAL A 14 -0.16 -9.20 3.45
C VAL A 14 1.29 -8.72 3.48
N PHE A 15 1.93 -8.59 2.31
CA PHE A 15 3.31 -8.10 2.18
C PHE A 15 3.48 -6.71 2.81
N HIS A 16 2.52 -5.82 2.56
CA HIS A 16 2.48 -4.50 3.18
C HIS A 16 2.29 -4.60 4.70
N GLY A 17 1.42 -5.48 5.19
CA GLY A 17 1.10 -5.61 6.62
C GLY A 17 2.24 -6.18 7.47
N ILE A 18 3.08 -7.02 6.88
CA ILE A 18 4.28 -7.56 7.55
C ILE A 18 5.35 -6.48 7.73
N ASN A 19 5.37 -5.44 6.89
CA ASN A 19 6.45 -4.47 6.88
C ASN A 19 6.48 -3.63 8.18
N PRO A 20 7.55 -3.74 9.00
CA PRO A 20 7.71 -2.96 10.23
C PRO A 20 7.68 -1.44 10.02
N GLY A 21 8.22 -0.96 8.90
CA GLY A 21 8.31 0.45 8.56
C GLY A 21 6.98 1.10 8.21
N MET A 22 5.93 0.30 7.98
CA MET A 22 4.61 0.80 7.59
C MET A 22 3.62 1.02 8.73
N GLY A 23 4.01 0.70 9.96
CA GLY A 23 3.29 1.23 11.13
C GLY A 23 3.21 0.34 12.35
N TRP A 24 3.26 -0.99 12.23
CA TRP A 24 3.06 -1.83 13.41
C TRP A 24 4.14 -1.64 14.49
N LEU A 25 5.39 -1.32 14.12
CA LEU A 25 6.41 -0.94 15.11
C LEU A 25 6.02 0.29 15.91
N PHE A 26 5.41 1.26 15.24
CA PHE A 26 4.95 2.47 15.88
C PHE A 26 3.80 2.19 16.84
N ALA A 27 2.84 1.36 16.42
CA ALA A 27 1.76 0.90 17.30
C ALA A 27 2.27 0.12 18.51
N VAL A 28 3.24 -0.78 18.32
CA VAL A 28 3.89 -1.51 19.42
C VAL A 28 4.62 -0.57 20.36
N ALA A 29 5.40 0.38 19.82
CA ALA A 29 6.13 1.36 20.62
C ALA A 29 5.17 2.24 21.44
N LEU A 30 4.07 2.70 20.85
CA LEU A 30 3.04 3.46 21.56
C LEU A 30 2.36 2.62 22.65
N GLY A 31 2.03 1.37 22.34
CA GLY A 31 1.50 0.40 23.31
C GLY A 31 2.41 0.18 24.50
N MET A 32 3.71 0.06 24.26
CA MET A 32 4.71 -0.10 25.32
C MET A 32 4.88 1.17 26.17
N GLN A 33 4.82 2.35 25.54
CA GLN A 33 4.87 3.63 26.26
C GLN A 33 3.67 3.82 27.18
N GLU A 34 2.47 3.51 26.68
CA GLU A 34 1.23 3.66 27.44
C GLU A 34 0.89 2.42 28.30
N LYS A 35 1.72 1.38 28.23
CA LYS A 35 1.57 0.08 28.92
C LYS A 35 0.17 -0.52 28.77
N ARG A 36 -0.44 -0.35 27.60
CA ARG A 36 -1.82 -0.80 27.33
C ARG A 36 -1.97 -1.37 25.93
N ARG A 37 -2.54 -2.57 25.86
CA ARG A 37 -2.86 -3.23 24.58
C ARG A 37 -3.83 -2.42 23.73
N SER A 38 -4.76 -1.71 24.35
CA SER A 38 -5.74 -0.85 23.65
C SER A 38 -5.08 0.28 22.86
N ALA A 39 -3.88 0.72 23.24
CA ALA A 39 -3.11 1.72 22.49
C ALA A 39 -2.51 1.15 21.21
N VAL A 40 -2.05 -0.11 21.24
CA VAL A 40 -1.61 -0.83 20.03
C VAL A 40 -2.77 -0.87 19.04
N ILE A 41 -3.91 -1.38 19.48
CA ILE A 41 -5.11 -1.53 18.64
C ILE A 41 -5.62 -0.16 18.15
N GLY A 42 -5.67 0.82 19.05
CA GLY A 42 -6.09 2.19 18.73
C GLY A 42 -5.22 2.86 17.66
N ALA A 43 -3.91 2.58 17.66
CA ALA A 43 -2.99 3.10 16.65
C ALA A 43 -3.13 2.42 15.28
N LEU A 44 -3.66 1.19 15.20
CA LEU A 44 -3.84 0.49 13.91
C LEU A 44 -4.84 1.22 13.00
N PHE A 45 -5.91 1.77 13.56
CA PHE A 45 -6.97 2.44 12.80
C PHE A 45 -6.49 3.68 12.02
N PRO A 46 -5.86 4.70 12.65
CA PRO A 46 -5.35 5.85 11.92
C PRO A 46 -4.27 5.46 10.90
N MET A 47 -3.47 4.43 11.20
CA MET A 47 -2.48 3.93 10.25
C MET A 47 -3.11 3.30 9.01
N ALA A 48 -4.06 2.38 9.18
CA ALA A 48 -4.77 1.83 8.03
C ALA A 48 -5.54 2.89 7.24
N LEU A 49 -6.09 3.91 7.91
CA LEU A 49 -6.72 5.05 7.24
C LEU A 49 -5.71 5.83 6.38
N GLY A 50 -4.54 6.18 6.94
CA GLY A 50 -3.50 6.88 6.18
C GLY A 50 -3.00 6.08 4.97
N HIS A 51 -2.81 4.77 5.16
CA HIS A 51 -2.45 3.85 4.09
C HIS A 51 -3.53 3.78 3.00
N ALA A 52 -4.80 3.62 3.38
CA ALA A 52 -5.93 3.60 2.46
C ALA A 52 -6.06 4.89 1.66
N ILE A 53 -5.85 6.06 2.29
CA ILE A 53 -5.85 7.36 1.61
C ILE A 53 -4.73 7.43 0.57
N SER A 54 -3.52 6.93 0.88
CA SER A 54 -2.39 6.90 -0.05
C SER A 54 -2.72 6.07 -1.30
N ILE A 55 -3.30 4.88 -1.11
CA ILE A 55 -3.76 4.03 -2.21
C ILE A 55 -4.85 4.72 -3.01
N ALA A 56 -5.87 5.29 -2.35
CA ALA A 56 -6.97 5.95 -3.00
C ALA A 56 -6.51 7.12 -3.89
N VAL A 57 -5.54 7.92 -3.43
CA VAL A 57 -4.94 8.99 -4.23
C VAL A 57 -4.27 8.45 -5.49
N VAL A 58 -3.47 7.38 -5.37
CA VAL A 58 -2.80 6.80 -6.54
C VAL A 58 -3.80 6.16 -7.52
N VAL A 59 -4.78 5.42 -7.01
CA VAL A 59 -5.86 4.84 -7.82
C VAL A 59 -6.61 5.94 -8.57
N PHE A 60 -6.94 7.04 -7.90
CA PHE A 60 -7.61 8.18 -8.51
C PHE A 60 -6.76 8.81 -9.63
N VAL A 61 -5.47 9.03 -9.39
CA VAL A 61 -4.54 9.58 -10.40
C VAL A 61 -4.42 8.65 -11.60
N ILE A 62 -4.27 7.34 -11.40
CA ILE A 62 -4.20 6.35 -12.50
C ILE A 62 -5.51 6.33 -13.28
N ALA A 63 -6.66 6.35 -12.59
CA ALA A 63 -7.98 6.36 -13.24
C ALA A 63 -8.19 7.62 -14.11
N LEU A 64 -7.75 8.79 -13.66
CA LEU A 64 -7.77 10.01 -14.47
C LEU A 64 -6.81 9.94 -15.65
N ALA A 65 -5.63 9.35 -15.46
CA ALA A 65 -4.63 9.20 -16.52
C ALA A 65 -5.12 8.22 -17.61
N GLN A 66 -5.84 7.16 -17.24
CA GLN A 66 -6.47 6.23 -18.19
C GLN A 66 -7.49 6.90 -19.12
N GLN A 67 -8.08 8.03 -18.73
CA GLN A 67 -9.02 8.78 -19.59
C GLN A 67 -8.32 9.67 -20.63
N GLN A 68 -7.05 10.01 -20.40
CA GLN A 68 -6.31 11.00 -21.19
C GLN A 68 -5.16 10.41 -22.00
N LEU A 69 -4.60 9.29 -21.55
CA LEU A 69 -3.41 8.67 -22.14
C LEU A 69 -3.76 7.33 -22.77
N GLN A 70 -3.06 7.01 -23.86
CA GLN A 70 -3.07 5.67 -24.43
C GLN A 70 -2.51 4.66 -23.43
N GLU A 71 -3.06 3.45 -23.43
CA GLU A 71 -2.68 2.38 -22.50
C GLU A 71 -1.17 2.12 -22.51
N ASP A 72 -0.56 2.04 -23.70
CA ASP A 72 0.88 1.81 -23.85
C ASP A 72 1.71 2.92 -23.19
N VAL A 73 1.32 4.18 -23.35
CA VAL A 73 2.01 5.34 -22.77
C VAL A 73 1.88 5.30 -21.25
N LEU A 74 0.67 5.08 -20.73
CA LEU A 74 0.44 5.01 -19.30
C LEU A 74 1.18 3.83 -18.66
N ARG A 75 1.21 2.67 -19.30
CA ARG A 75 1.93 1.49 -18.83
C ARG A 75 3.43 1.73 -18.75
N ILE A 76 4.03 2.28 -19.81
CA ILE A 76 5.46 2.63 -19.82
C ILE A 76 5.75 3.68 -18.74
N ALA A 77 4.89 4.68 -18.57
CA ALA A 77 5.04 5.69 -17.51
C ALA A 77 4.99 5.06 -16.11
N CYS A 78 3.98 4.23 -15.81
CA CYS A 78 3.85 3.54 -14.52
C CYS A 78 5.04 2.61 -14.25
N ALA A 79 5.47 1.82 -15.24
CA ALA A 79 6.63 0.95 -15.14
C ALA A 79 7.92 1.74 -14.84
N THR A 80 8.12 2.86 -15.56
CA THR A 80 9.27 3.75 -15.39
C THR A 80 9.27 4.38 -14.00
N VAL A 81 8.13 4.89 -13.54
CA VAL A 81 7.98 5.48 -12.21
C VAL A 81 8.25 4.43 -11.12
N LEU A 82 7.65 3.24 -11.21
CA LEU A 82 7.87 2.16 -10.25
C LEU A 82 9.32 1.72 -10.18
N PHE A 83 9.92 1.40 -11.32
CA PHE A 83 11.29 0.92 -11.39
C PHE A 83 12.28 2.00 -10.97
N GLY A 84 12.13 3.22 -11.51
CA GLY A 84 12.97 4.36 -11.16
C GLY A 84 12.85 4.73 -9.68
N PHE A 85 11.65 4.66 -9.10
CA PHE A 85 11.46 4.89 -7.67
C PHE A 85 12.09 3.79 -6.81
N GLY A 86 12.00 2.52 -7.25
CA GLY A 86 12.71 1.41 -6.62
C GLY A 86 14.23 1.61 -6.61
N VAL A 87 14.81 1.96 -7.78
CA VAL A 87 16.24 2.30 -7.91
C VAL A 87 16.62 3.49 -7.02
N TYR A 88 15.80 4.55 -7.01
CA TYR A 88 16.04 5.70 -6.14
C TYR A 88 16.08 5.30 -4.66
N LYS A 89 15.11 4.50 -4.20
CA LYS A 89 15.05 4.02 -2.80
C LYS A 89 16.20 3.06 -2.47
N PHE A 90 16.64 2.25 -3.43
CA PHE A 90 17.79 1.35 -3.28
C PHE A 90 19.07 2.13 -2.92
N PHE A 91 19.31 3.27 -3.58
CA PHE A 91 20.50 4.11 -3.34
C PHE A 91 20.30 5.18 -2.26
N ARG A 92 19.06 5.60 -2.00
CA ARG A 92 18.72 6.71 -1.08
C ARG A 92 17.68 6.28 -0.04
N ALA A 93 18.04 5.35 0.84
CA ALA A 93 17.22 5.02 2.00
C ALA A 93 17.38 6.09 3.10
N ARG A 94 16.44 7.04 3.18
CA ARG A 94 16.33 8.01 4.29
C ARG A 94 14.93 7.87 4.91
N HIS A 95 14.88 7.52 6.19
CA HIS A 95 13.61 7.52 6.94
C HIS A 95 13.35 8.90 7.55
N PRO A 96 12.15 9.46 7.40
CA PRO A 96 11.74 10.66 8.13
C PRO A 96 11.74 10.38 9.64
N LYS A 97 12.43 11.22 10.42
CA LYS A 97 12.48 11.13 11.89
C LYS A 97 11.43 12.00 12.60
N TRP A 98 10.39 12.41 11.88
CA TRP A 98 9.60 13.59 12.21
C TRP A 98 8.52 13.37 13.30
N VAL A 99 8.23 12.14 13.73
CA VAL A 99 7.15 11.90 14.70
C VAL A 99 7.67 11.75 16.12
N GLY A 100 7.26 12.67 16.99
CA GLY A 100 7.54 12.71 18.42
C GLY A 100 6.67 11.78 19.27
N MET A 101 7.01 11.69 20.56
CA MET A 101 6.60 10.61 21.48
C MET A 101 5.19 10.77 22.11
N ARG A 102 4.32 11.62 21.53
CA ARG A 102 2.88 11.74 21.87
C ARG A 102 2.12 12.23 20.65
N VAL A 103 1.62 11.32 19.83
CA VAL A 103 0.87 11.64 18.61
C VAL A 103 -0.61 11.34 18.76
N ASN A 104 -1.43 12.24 18.23
CA ASN A 104 -2.88 12.04 18.16
C ASN A 104 -3.25 11.23 16.90
N PHE A 105 -4.54 10.91 16.76
CA PHE A 105 -5.07 10.16 15.62
C PHE A 105 -4.77 10.80 14.26
N LYS A 106 -4.86 12.14 14.16
CA LYS A 106 -4.59 12.86 12.90
C LYS A 106 -3.12 12.76 12.51
N ASP A 107 -2.22 12.96 13.48
CA ASP A 107 -0.78 12.88 13.24
C ASP A 107 -0.38 11.48 12.75
N LEU A 108 -0.95 10.44 13.37
CA LEU A 108 -0.78 9.04 12.95
C LEU A 108 -1.28 8.78 11.54
N THR A 109 -2.44 9.35 11.19
CA THR A 109 -3.05 9.21 9.86
C THR A 109 -2.17 9.89 8.80
N ILE A 110 -1.74 11.12 9.04
CA ILE A 110 -0.87 11.89 8.13
C ILE A 110 0.47 11.20 7.99
N TRP A 111 1.08 10.76 9.09
CA TRP A 111 2.35 10.05 9.05
C TRP A 111 2.25 8.76 8.25
N SER A 112 1.21 7.96 8.50
CA SER A 112 1.01 6.71 7.77
C SER A 112 0.77 6.95 6.28
N PHE A 113 -0.01 7.98 5.93
CA PHE A 113 -0.17 8.41 4.53
C PHE A 113 1.16 8.77 3.87
N LEU A 114 1.99 9.57 4.54
CA LEU A 114 3.31 9.96 4.04
C LEU A 114 4.24 8.76 3.89
N MET A 115 4.25 7.87 4.88
CA MET A 115 5.06 6.65 4.84
C MET A 115 4.62 5.68 3.75
N ALA A 116 3.30 5.45 3.60
CA ALA A 116 2.75 4.62 2.53
C ALA A 116 3.10 5.20 1.15
N SER A 117 3.00 6.52 0.98
CA SER A 117 3.37 7.21 -0.25
C SER A 117 4.88 7.12 -0.53
N ALA A 118 5.72 7.31 0.51
CA ALA A 118 7.18 7.19 0.42
C ALA A 118 7.67 5.75 0.19
N HIS A 119 6.83 4.76 0.45
CA HIS A 119 7.06 3.37 0.08
C HIS A 119 6.45 3.04 -1.28
N GLY A 120 5.68 3.93 -1.90
CA GLY A 120 5.04 3.67 -3.18
C GLY A 120 3.96 2.59 -3.07
N ALA A 121 3.31 2.46 -1.91
CA ALA A 121 2.29 1.42 -1.68
C ALA A 121 1.16 1.49 -2.71
N GLY A 122 0.64 2.70 -2.96
CA GLY A 122 -0.35 2.91 -4.02
C GLY A 122 0.18 2.59 -5.42
N LEU A 123 1.45 2.90 -5.70
CA LEU A 123 2.06 2.61 -7.01
C LEU A 123 2.20 1.10 -7.24
N MET A 124 2.43 0.31 -6.18
CA MET A 124 2.52 -1.15 -6.30
C MET A 124 1.20 -1.80 -6.77
N LEU A 125 0.06 -1.11 -6.66
CA LEU A 125 -1.20 -1.58 -7.24
C LEU A 125 -1.31 -1.30 -8.75
N ALA A 126 -0.46 -0.42 -9.32
CA ALA A 126 -0.53 -0.03 -10.73
C ALA A 126 -0.58 -1.20 -11.73
N PRO A 127 0.29 -2.24 -11.64
CA PRO A 127 0.19 -3.38 -12.57
C PRO A 127 -1.17 -4.09 -12.52
N LEU A 128 -1.82 -4.15 -11.36
CA LEU A 128 -3.13 -4.77 -11.23
C LEU A 128 -4.26 -3.85 -11.75
N LEU A 129 -4.14 -2.54 -11.53
CA LEU A 129 -5.10 -1.53 -11.99
C LEU A 129 -5.09 -1.37 -13.52
N LEU A 130 -3.92 -1.49 -14.14
CA LEU A 130 -3.77 -1.43 -15.59
C LEU A 130 -4.30 -2.69 -16.28
N ARG A 131 -4.44 -3.82 -15.57
CA ARG A 131 -5.03 -5.06 -16.11
C ARG A 131 -6.56 -5.06 -16.17
N THR A 132 -7.19 -4.15 -15.46
CA THR A 132 -8.64 -3.93 -15.54
C THR A 132 -8.85 -2.46 -15.90
N PRO A 133 -8.53 -2.05 -17.13
CA PRO A 133 -8.63 -0.66 -17.52
C PRO A 133 -10.07 -0.18 -17.29
N VAL A 134 -10.20 0.90 -16.52
CA VAL A 134 -11.49 1.49 -16.17
C VAL A 134 -12.24 1.95 -17.45
N ALA A 135 -11.48 2.18 -18.53
CA ALA A 135 -11.94 2.64 -19.83
C ALA A 135 -12.43 1.54 -20.80
N GLU A 136 -12.05 0.27 -20.68
CA GLU A 136 -12.49 -0.76 -21.67
C GLU A 136 -14.00 -1.08 -21.60
N ALA A 137 -14.70 -0.65 -20.55
CA ALA A 137 -16.16 -0.76 -20.47
C ALA A 137 -16.92 0.39 -21.17
N SER A 138 -16.24 1.38 -21.78
CA SER A 138 -16.88 2.49 -22.50
C SER A 138 -16.99 2.28 -24.02
N GLY A 139 -16.51 1.14 -24.55
CA GLY A 139 -16.54 0.83 -25.99
C GLY A 139 -17.88 0.33 -26.54
N HIS A 140 -18.86 0.04 -25.68
CA HIS A 140 -20.23 -0.30 -26.09
C HIS A 140 -21.21 0.75 -25.58
N MET A 141 -21.29 1.84 -26.34
CA MET A 141 -22.29 2.91 -26.18
C MET A 141 -23.70 2.30 -26.27
N HIS A 142 -24.35 1.99 -25.13
CA HIS A 142 -25.82 2.00 -24.97
C HIS A 142 -26.35 1.71 -23.54
N HIS A 143 -25.53 1.55 -22.49
CA HIS A 143 -26.01 1.40 -21.08
C HIS A 143 -25.14 2.21 -20.07
N ALA A 144 -25.45 3.50 -19.91
CA ALA A 144 -24.51 4.53 -19.42
C ALA A 144 -24.45 4.90 -17.90
N PRO A 145 -25.15 4.26 -16.93
CA PRO A 145 -24.82 4.46 -15.50
C PRO A 145 -24.30 3.20 -14.78
N ALA A 146 -24.74 2.01 -15.22
CA ALA A 146 -24.47 0.76 -14.51
C ALA A 146 -23.01 0.29 -14.66
N SER A 147 -22.36 0.55 -15.80
CA SER A 147 -20.98 0.15 -16.08
C SER A 147 -19.95 0.94 -15.26
N MET A 148 -20.14 2.25 -15.09
CA MET A 148 -19.28 3.09 -14.25
C MET A 148 -19.40 2.73 -12.77
N ALA A 149 -20.63 2.53 -12.28
CA ALA A 149 -20.88 2.12 -10.89
C ALA A 149 -20.26 0.74 -10.59
N HIS A 150 -20.35 -0.19 -11.54
CA HIS A 150 -19.73 -1.52 -11.42
C HIS A 150 -18.19 -1.44 -11.37
N ASN A 151 -17.57 -0.60 -12.21
CA ASN A 151 -16.11 -0.41 -12.21
C ASN A 151 -15.62 0.25 -10.90
N ALA A 152 -16.34 1.27 -10.41
CA ALA A 152 -16.02 1.91 -9.14
C ALA A 152 -16.14 0.92 -7.96
N THR A 153 -17.19 0.09 -7.96
CA THR A 153 -17.39 -0.95 -6.93
C THR A 153 -16.27 -1.99 -6.95
N MET A 154 -15.81 -2.40 -8.14
CA MET A 154 -14.72 -3.36 -8.29
C MET A 154 -13.38 -2.79 -7.80
N LEU A 155 -13.06 -1.54 -8.14
CA LEU A 155 -11.86 -0.87 -7.64
C LEU A 155 -11.90 -0.68 -6.12
N LEU A 156 -13.04 -0.24 -5.59
CA LEU A 156 -13.21 -0.01 -4.16
C LEU A 156 -13.11 -1.32 -3.37
N SER A 157 -13.64 -2.41 -3.92
CA SER A 157 -13.49 -3.74 -3.31
C SER A 157 -12.05 -4.26 -3.40
N ALA A 158 -11.32 -4.03 -4.49
CA ALA A 158 -9.89 -4.36 -4.59
C ALA A 158 -9.04 -3.59 -3.57
N VAL A 159 -9.24 -2.27 -3.47
CA VAL A 159 -8.59 -1.43 -2.43
C VAL A 159 -9.01 -1.89 -1.03
N GLY A 160 -10.28 -2.25 -0.84
CA GLY A 160 -10.81 -2.76 0.42
C GLY A 160 -10.17 -4.08 0.84
N VAL A 161 -10.07 -5.06 -0.07
CA VAL A 161 -9.43 -6.36 0.19
C VAL A 161 -7.95 -6.20 0.50
N HIS A 162 -7.24 -5.36 -0.26
CA HIS A 162 -5.84 -5.04 0.01
C HIS A 162 -5.67 -4.38 1.39
N THR A 163 -6.47 -3.36 1.70
CA THR A 163 -6.38 -2.63 2.98
C THR A 163 -6.78 -3.50 4.17
N LEU A 164 -7.78 -4.37 3.99
CA LEU A 164 -8.23 -5.30 5.04
C LEU A 164 -7.17 -6.35 5.34
N SER A 165 -6.59 -6.97 4.30
CA SER A 165 -5.50 -7.93 4.48
C SER A 165 -4.27 -7.27 5.12
N PHE A 166 -3.91 -6.06 4.68
CA PHE A 166 -2.91 -5.21 5.35
C PHE A 166 -3.22 -5.02 6.84
N PHE A 167 -4.43 -4.56 7.17
CA PHE A 167 -4.84 -4.24 8.54
C PHE A 167 -4.80 -5.47 9.46
N VAL A 168 -5.32 -6.61 8.98
CA VAL A 168 -5.34 -7.87 9.74
C VAL A 168 -3.93 -8.35 10.02
N VAL A 169 -3.06 -8.41 9.00
CA VAL A 169 -1.69 -8.89 9.15
C VAL A 169 -0.88 -7.95 10.04
N MET A 170 -0.99 -6.63 9.81
CA MET A 170 -0.38 -5.61 10.65
C MET A 170 -0.79 -5.78 12.12
N GLY A 171 -2.08 -5.99 12.38
CA GLY A 171 -2.61 -6.18 13.73
C GLY A 171 -2.11 -7.46 14.39
N ILE A 172 -2.10 -8.59 13.68
CA ILE A 172 -1.56 -9.86 14.19
C ILE A 172 -0.10 -9.71 14.57
N VAL A 173 0.72 -9.17 13.67
CA VAL A 173 2.16 -8.97 13.92
C VAL A 173 2.38 -8.00 15.08
N ALA A 174 1.64 -6.89 15.13
CA ALA A 174 1.73 -5.92 16.22
C ALA A 174 1.44 -6.56 17.59
N ILE A 175 0.36 -7.34 17.70
CA ILE A 175 -0.03 -7.99 18.96
C ILE A 175 0.97 -9.07 19.36
N ILE A 176 1.41 -9.92 18.43
CA ILE A 176 2.42 -10.95 18.72
C ILE A 176 3.70 -10.29 19.24
N VAL A 177 4.15 -9.21 18.58
CA VAL A 177 5.38 -8.54 19.01
C VAL A 177 5.21 -7.84 20.36
N TYR A 178 4.06 -7.20 20.60
CA TYR A 178 3.77 -6.53 21.86
C TYR A 178 3.71 -7.51 23.04
N GLU A 179 3.02 -8.65 22.89
CA GLU A 179 2.77 -9.60 23.98
C GLU A 179 3.93 -10.60 24.20
N VAL A 180 4.62 -11.01 23.14
CA VAL A 180 5.55 -12.16 23.20
C VAL A 180 7.01 -11.75 23.01
N VAL A 181 7.29 -10.91 22.02
CA VAL A 181 8.66 -10.73 21.51
C VAL A 181 9.39 -9.57 22.18
N GLY A 182 8.67 -8.47 22.44
CA GLY A 182 9.25 -7.20 22.86
C GLY A 182 10.16 -6.56 21.80
N LEU A 183 10.36 -5.25 21.87
CA LEU A 183 11.17 -4.52 20.87
C LEU A 183 12.67 -4.90 20.90
N ALA A 184 13.15 -5.56 21.96
CA ALA A 184 14.56 -5.91 22.13
C ALA A 184 15.00 -7.03 21.16
N LEU A 185 14.16 -8.02 20.90
CA LEU A 185 14.49 -9.11 19.98
C LEU A 185 14.48 -8.62 18.52
N LEU A 186 13.60 -7.68 18.21
CA LEU A 186 13.53 -7.07 16.89
C LEU A 186 14.80 -6.32 16.49
N ARG A 187 15.50 -5.72 17.47
CA ARG A 187 16.78 -5.05 17.24
C ARG A 187 17.90 -6.01 16.82
N LYS A 188 17.79 -7.30 17.16
CA LYS A 188 18.78 -8.33 16.81
C LYS A 188 18.51 -8.99 15.45
N ALA A 189 17.24 -9.12 15.04
CA ALA A 189 16.84 -9.77 13.79
C ALA A 189 16.37 -8.76 12.72
N TRP A 190 17.11 -7.66 12.54
CA TRP A 190 16.71 -6.62 11.60
C TRP A 190 17.08 -6.99 10.16
N PHE A 191 16.10 -7.48 9.40
CA PHE A 191 16.21 -7.56 7.95
C PHE A 191 16.21 -6.16 7.35
N ASN A 192 17.01 -5.92 6.30
CA ASN A 192 16.98 -4.66 5.57
C ASN A 192 15.68 -4.58 4.74
N MET A 193 14.60 -4.15 5.39
CA MET A 193 13.28 -4.03 4.76
C MET A 193 13.25 -2.99 3.65
N ASP A 194 14.08 -1.93 3.74
CA ASP A 194 14.20 -0.95 2.66
C ASP A 194 14.73 -1.58 1.37
N LEU A 195 15.71 -2.47 1.50
CA LEU A 195 16.25 -3.23 0.37
C LEU A 195 15.16 -4.13 -0.24
N LEU A 196 14.50 -4.95 0.59
CA LEU A 196 13.42 -5.83 0.12
C LEU A 196 12.32 -5.04 -0.59
N TRP A 197 11.99 -3.85 -0.07
CA TRP A 197 10.97 -2.98 -0.62
C TRP A 197 11.38 -2.34 -1.94
N SER A 198 12.62 -1.87 -2.05
CA SER A 198 13.17 -1.33 -3.29
C SER A 198 13.17 -2.38 -4.41
N ILE A 199 13.53 -3.63 -4.09
CA ILE A 199 13.46 -4.76 -5.01
C ILE A 199 12.00 -5.02 -5.42
N ALA A 200 11.06 -5.01 -4.47
CA ALA A 200 9.64 -5.20 -4.78
C ALA A 200 9.09 -4.11 -5.73
N LEU A 201 9.50 -2.85 -5.56
CA LEU A 201 9.14 -1.76 -6.49
C LEU A 201 9.72 -1.99 -7.89
N MET A 202 10.97 -2.43 -7.98
CA MET A 202 11.61 -2.77 -9.25
C MET A 202 10.89 -3.93 -9.94
N ILE A 203 10.58 -5.01 -9.20
CA ILE A 203 9.81 -6.15 -9.71
C ILE A 203 8.43 -5.70 -10.17
N ALA A 204 7.73 -4.87 -9.39
CA ALA A 204 6.43 -4.32 -9.78
C ALA A 204 6.54 -3.53 -11.10
N GLY A 205 7.57 -2.71 -11.28
CA GLY A 205 7.80 -1.98 -12.53
C GLY A 205 8.07 -2.89 -13.73
N VAL A 206 8.89 -3.94 -13.55
CA VAL A 206 9.13 -4.97 -14.58
C VAL A 206 7.82 -5.69 -14.91
N VAL A 207 7.06 -6.10 -13.89
CA VAL A 207 5.75 -6.71 -14.04
C VAL A 207 4.80 -5.79 -14.81
N THR A 208 4.72 -4.51 -14.47
CA THR A 208 3.90 -3.53 -15.21
C THR A 208 4.29 -3.46 -16.68
N LEU A 209 5.57 -3.60 -17.02
CA LEU A 209 6.04 -3.52 -18.39
C LEU A 209 5.74 -4.78 -19.21
N PHE A 210 5.93 -5.97 -18.62
CA PHE A 210 5.90 -7.24 -19.34
C PHE A 210 4.64 -8.07 -19.12
N TRP A 211 3.90 -7.84 -18.04
CA TRP A 211 2.64 -8.53 -17.79
C TRP A 211 1.53 -7.87 -18.62
N LYS A 212 1.58 -8.15 -19.93
CA LYS A 212 0.51 -7.85 -20.89
C LYS A 212 -0.64 -8.86 -20.75
N HIS A 213 -1.84 -8.41 -21.14
CA HIS A 213 -2.95 -9.30 -21.47
C HIS A 213 -2.63 -10.12 -22.70
#